data_AF-A0A085A7E5-F1
#
_entry.id   AF-A0A085A7E5-F1
#
_cell.length_a   1.000
_cell.length_b   1.000
_cell.length_c   1.000
_cell.angle_alpha   90.00
_cell.angle_beta   90.00
_cell.angle_gamma   90.00
#
_symmetry.space_group_name_H-M   'P 1'
#
loop_
_entity.id
_entity.type
_entity.pdbx_description
1 polymer ?
#
loop_
_entity_poly.entity_id
_entity_poly.type
_entity_poly.pdbx_seq_one_letter_code
_entity_poly.pdbx_strand_id
1 'polypeptide(L)'
;MSQPFDFDKALKAFQSGQALTGKDGILNPLIKQLTEAAMAAELAPHLAADVEDNRKNGSSKKTIKSPTGSFELATLRDRNGTFEPQLVKEHQTTLSDEIEQKIIRLFALGMSYADISHEIEDLYAFSVSTATSSAVTDKVIPELKHWQQRPLEPVYPFVWLDAIHYKIRDDGRYVIKAVYTVLALNAKGKKDVLGWYLSESEGAIPQISVMVSPMRIFARPG
;
A
#
# COMPACT_ATOMS: atom_id res chain seq x y z
N MET A 1 -0.52 -34.01 9.12
CA MET A 1 -1.25 -33.91 7.84
C MET A 1 -2.46 -33.04 8.07
N SER A 2 -2.64 -31.99 7.27
CA SER A 2 -3.83 -31.12 7.34
C SER A 2 -5.03 -31.92 6.81
N GLN A 3 -6.16 -31.94 7.52
CA GLN A 3 -7.36 -32.66 7.07
C GLN A 3 -7.88 -32.04 5.76
N PRO A 4 -8.19 -32.84 4.73
CA PRO A 4 -8.67 -32.33 3.44
C PRO A 4 -9.92 -31.46 3.61
N PHE A 5 -10.03 -30.39 2.82
CA PHE A 5 -11.19 -29.49 2.86
C PHE A 5 -12.49 -30.26 2.57
N ASP A 6 -13.45 -30.15 3.49
CA ASP A 6 -14.74 -30.82 3.40
C ASP A 6 -15.76 -29.93 2.68
N PHE A 7 -15.96 -30.20 1.38
CA PHE A 7 -16.88 -29.47 0.53
C PHE A 7 -18.35 -29.65 0.93
N ASP A 8 -18.73 -30.81 1.48
CA ASP A 8 -20.11 -31.07 1.89
C ASP A 8 -20.48 -30.27 3.14
N LYS A 9 -19.54 -30.19 4.09
CA LYS A 9 -19.66 -29.32 5.26
C LYS A 9 -19.69 -27.85 4.86
N ALA A 10 -18.84 -27.44 3.92
CA ALA A 10 -18.82 -26.07 3.38
C ALA A 10 -20.15 -25.70 2.69
N LEU A 11 -20.72 -26.61 1.91
CA LEU A 11 -21.98 -26.40 1.21
C LEU A 11 -23.16 -26.25 2.19
N LYS A 12 -23.21 -27.09 3.23
CA LYS A 12 -24.21 -26.97 4.30
C LYS A 12 -24.10 -25.67 5.07
N ALA A 13 -22.87 -25.25 5.40
CA ALA A 13 -22.61 -23.97 6.04
C ALA A 13 -23.09 -22.79 5.19
N PHE A 14 -22.82 -22.83 3.87
CA PHE A 14 -23.29 -21.80 2.95
C PHE A 14 -24.82 -21.74 2.86
N GLN A 15 -25.47 -22.91 2.78
CA GLN A 15 -26.94 -23.01 2.78
C GLN A 15 -27.58 -22.51 4.07
N SER A 16 -26.86 -22.57 5.20
CA SER A 16 -27.30 -22.04 6.49
C SER A 16 -27.09 -20.52 6.65
N GLY A 17 -26.58 -19.84 5.61
CA GLY A 17 -26.36 -18.39 5.61
C GLY A 17 -25.02 -17.93 6.17
N GLN A 18 -24.08 -18.85 6.43
CA GLN A 18 -22.73 -18.48 6.84
C GLN A 18 -21.99 -17.83 5.66
N ALA A 19 -21.29 -16.73 5.92
CA ALA A 19 -20.58 -15.99 4.89
C ALA A 19 -19.43 -16.83 4.28
N LEU A 20 -19.24 -16.70 2.97
CA LEU A 20 -18.10 -17.32 2.26
C LEU A 20 -16.75 -16.76 2.74
N THR A 21 -16.78 -15.50 3.16
CA THR A 21 -15.64 -14.67 3.57
C THR A 21 -15.89 -14.09 4.98
N GLY A 22 -14.86 -13.57 5.62
CA GLY A 22 -14.88 -13.01 6.98
C GLY A 22 -14.09 -13.86 7.99
N LYS A 23 -14.13 -13.46 9.27
CA LYS A 23 -13.36 -14.09 10.37
C LYS A 23 -13.57 -15.60 10.47
N ASP A 24 -14.79 -16.07 10.21
CA ASP A 24 -15.18 -17.49 10.17
C ASP A 24 -15.69 -17.90 8.77
N GLY A 25 -15.12 -17.31 7.72
CA GLY A 25 -15.50 -17.57 6.33
C GLY A 25 -15.29 -19.04 5.95
N ILE A 26 -16.25 -19.60 5.22
CA ILE A 26 -16.24 -21.01 4.78
C ILE A 26 -14.97 -21.35 4.00
N LEU A 27 -14.38 -20.38 3.28
CA LEU A 27 -13.21 -20.57 2.44
C LEU A 27 -11.87 -20.48 3.19
N ASN A 28 -11.83 -19.99 4.43
CA ASN A 28 -10.57 -19.81 5.17
C ASN A 28 -9.75 -21.10 5.30
N PRO A 29 -10.34 -22.28 5.60
CA PRO A 29 -9.59 -23.53 5.66
C PRO A 29 -9.01 -23.94 4.30
N LEU A 30 -9.71 -23.65 3.19
CA LEU A 30 -9.26 -23.95 1.83
C LEU A 30 -8.06 -23.06 1.44
N ILE A 31 -8.17 -21.75 1.68
CA ILE A 31 -7.10 -20.79 1.41
C ILE A 31 -5.85 -21.15 2.23
N LYS A 32 -6.02 -21.49 3.51
CA LYS A 32 -4.95 -22.01 4.35
C LYS A 32 -4.28 -23.23 3.72
N GLN A 33 -5.07 -24.23 3.31
CA GLN A 33 -4.53 -25.47 2.75
C GLN A 33 -3.73 -25.25 1.46
N LEU A 34 -4.25 -24.43 0.56
CA LEU A 34 -3.57 -24.07 -0.69
C LEU A 34 -2.26 -23.33 -0.41
N THR A 35 -2.27 -22.39 0.54
CA THR A 35 -1.09 -21.61 0.93
C THR A 35 -0.01 -22.51 1.56
N GLU A 36 -0.39 -23.41 2.47
CA GLU A 36 0.54 -24.37 3.09
C GLU A 36 1.12 -25.35 2.06
N ALA A 37 0.30 -25.82 1.12
CA ALA A 37 0.75 -26.70 0.05
C ALA A 37 1.73 -26.00 -0.90
N ALA A 38 1.45 -24.76 -1.28
CA ALA A 38 2.32 -23.96 -2.14
C ALA A 38 3.69 -23.71 -1.46
N MET A 39 3.71 -23.31 -0.19
CA MET A 39 4.97 -23.15 0.55
C MET A 39 5.74 -24.47 0.72
N ALA A 40 5.04 -25.60 0.89
CA ALA A 40 5.69 -26.91 0.92
C ALA A 40 6.33 -27.26 -0.43
N ALA A 41 5.68 -26.87 -1.54
CA ALA A 41 6.22 -27.03 -2.88
C ALA A 41 7.41 -26.10 -3.15
N GLU A 42 7.48 -24.91 -2.54
CA GLU A 42 8.66 -24.02 -2.61
C GLU A 42 9.86 -24.57 -1.81
N LEU A 43 9.61 -25.18 -0.64
CA LEU A 43 10.68 -25.70 0.21
C LEU A 43 11.37 -26.94 -0.39
N ALA A 44 10.63 -27.79 -1.11
CA ALA A 44 11.16 -29.02 -1.68
C ALA A 44 12.36 -28.81 -2.63
N PRO A 45 12.32 -27.91 -3.64
CA PRO A 45 13.47 -27.63 -4.50
C PRO A 45 14.59 -26.92 -3.75
N HIS A 46 14.29 -26.06 -2.76
CA HIS A 46 15.31 -25.41 -1.93
C HIS A 46 16.18 -26.44 -1.19
N LEU A 47 15.53 -27.40 -0.52
CA LEU A 47 16.24 -28.47 0.19
C LEU A 47 16.99 -29.43 -0.76
N ALA A 48 16.53 -29.59 -2.00
CA ALA A 48 17.18 -30.44 -3.00
C ALA A 48 18.39 -29.76 -3.68
N ALA A 49 18.39 -28.42 -3.74
CA ALA A 49 19.46 -27.62 -4.31
C ALA A 49 20.56 -27.28 -3.30
N ASP A 50 20.30 -27.48 -2.00
CA ASP A 50 21.28 -27.17 -0.96
C ASP A 50 22.42 -28.19 -0.96
N VAL A 51 23.66 -27.67 -0.95
CA VAL A 51 24.88 -28.48 -1.00
C VAL A 51 25.29 -28.94 0.41
N GLU A 52 24.81 -28.26 1.44
CA GLU A 52 25.00 -28.66 2.84
C GLU A 52 23.86 -29.59 3.33
N ASP A 53 24.07 -30.31 4.45
CA ASP A 53 23.08 -31.19 5.10
C ASP A 53 21.90 -30.37 5.69
N ASN A 54 21.10 -29.77 4.81
CA ASN A 54 19.93 -29.00 5.16
C ASN A 54 18.68 -29.89 5.08
N ARG A 55 17.80 -29.71 6.07
CA ARG A 55 16.59 -30.51 6.21
C ARG A 55 15.49 -29.69 6.84
N LYS A 56 14.25 -30.12 6.65
CA LYS A 56 13.10 -29.50 7.27
C LYS A 56 13.22 -29.50 8.81
N ASN A 57 13.03 -28.34 9.44
CA ASN A 57 13.12 -28.16 10.89
C ASN A 57 11.81 -27.58 11.47
N GLY A 58 10.75 -28.39 11.40
CA GLY A 58 9.46 -28.05 11.98
C GLY A 58 8.69 -26.96 11.21
N SER A 59 7.84 -26.25 11.93
CA SER A 59 6.99 -25.18 11.39
C SER A 59 6.78 -24.09 12.44
N SER A 60 6.74 -22.83 12.01
CA SER A 60 6.29 -21.71 12.82
C SER A 60 4.83 -21.39 12.53
N LYS A 61 4.13 -20.81 13.51
CA LYS A 61 2.76 -20.31 13.31
C LYS A 61 2.80 -18.83 13.00
N LYS A 62 2.01 -18.42 12.01
CA LYS A 62 1.86 -17.02 11.62
C LYS A 62 0.40 -16.72 11.33
N THR A 63 -0.16 -15.72 11.99
CA THR A 63 -1.51 -15.25 11.68
C THR A 63 -1.46 -14.39 10.43
N ILE A 64 -2.16 -14.83 9.40
CA ILE A 64 -2.25 -14.15 8.11
C ILE A 64 -3.61 -13.48 8.00
N LYS A 65 -3.58 -12.19 7.66
CA LYS A 65 -4.76 -11.38 7.35
C LYS A 65 -4.94 -11.39 5.83
N SER A 66 -6.06 -11.92 5.36
CA SER A 66 -6.44 -11.94 3.94
C SER A 66 -7.73 -11.13 3.74
N PRO A 67 -8.06 -10.71 2.51
CA PRO A 67 -9.36 -10.11 2.20
C PRO A 67 -10.54 -11.01 2.63
N THR A 68 -10.34 -12.33 2.61
CA THR A 68 -11.35 -13.31 2.97
C THR A 68 -11.45 -13.53 4.49
N GLY A 69 -10.61 -12.89 5.30
CA GLY A 69 -10.55 -13.05 6.76
C GLY A 69 -9.15 -13.41 7.26
N SER A 70 -9.01 -13.63 8.57
CA SER A 70 -7.75 -14.02 9.20
C SER A 70 -7.65 -15.53 9.46
N PHE A 71 -6.51 -16.15 9.17
CA PHE A 71 -6.26 -17.56 9.50
C PHE A 71 -4.84 -17.81 10.01
N GLU A 72 -4.66 -18.84 10.83
CA GLU A 72 -3.33 -19.29 11.26
C GLU A 72 -2.68 -20.15 10.16
N LEU A 73 -1.56 -19.68 9.61
CA LEU A 73 -0.73 -20.37 8.64
C LEU A 73 0.44 -21.06 9.35
N ALA A 74 0.70 -22.34 9.04
CA ALA A 74 1.92 -23.01 9.44
C ALA A 74 3.01 -22.80 8.37
N THR A 75 3.99 -21.95 8.66
CA THR A 75 5.14 -21.72 7.76
C THR A 75 6.22 -22.75 8.03
N LEU A 76 6.69 -23.42 6.98
CA LEU A 76 7.78 -24.39 7.09
C LEU A 76 9.13 -23.68 7.19
N ARG A 77 10.08 -24.32 7.87
CA ARG A 77 11.44 -23.82 8.03
C ARG A 77 12.45 -24.91 7.67
N ASP A 78 13.57 -24.49 7.12
CA ASP A 78 14.76 -25.32 6.98
C ASP A 78 15.61 -25.25 8.26
N ARG A 79 16.62 -26.12 8.38
CA ARG A 79 17.46 -26.22 9.58
C ARG A 79 18.49 -25.11 9.62
N ASN A 80 19.00 -24.72 8.46
CA ASN A 80 20.06 -23.74 8.34
C ASN A 80 19.52 -22.30 8.35
N GLY A 81 18.19 -22.12 8.20
CA GLY A 81 17.54 -20.82 8.16
C GLY A 81 17.81 -20.05 6.87
N THR A 82 18.16 -20.75 5.79
CA THR A 82 18.48 -20.15 4.48
C THR A 82 17.28 -20.07 3.55
N PHE A 83 16.16 -20.68 3.91
CA PHE A 83 14.95 -20.66 3.09
C PHE A 83 14.16 -19.36 3.26
N GLU A 84 14.08 -18.55 2.21
CA GLU A 84 13.21 -17.38 2.15
C GLU A 84 11.94 -17.70 1.32
N PRO A 85 10.77 -17.88 1.95
CA PRO A 85 9.52 -18.15 1.24
C PRO A 85 9.09 -16.95 0.38
N GLN A 86 8.71 -17.21 -0.87
CA GLN A 86 8.33 -16.14 -1.81
C GLN A 86 6.84 -15.81 -1.74
N LEU A 87 5.99 -16.83 -1.58
CA LEU A 87 4.53 -16.65 -1.53
C LEU A 87 4.07 -15.84 -0.31
N VAL A 88 4.72 -16.05 0.84
CA VAL A 88 4.46 -15.31 2.09
C VAL A 88 5.80 -14.98 2.72
N LYS A 89 6.30 -13.76 2.49
CA LYS A 89 7.62 -13.33 2.98
C LYS A 89 7.73 -13.43 4.50
N GLU A 90 8.95 -13.54 5.01
CA GLU A 90 9.20 -13.43 6.45
C GLU A 90 8.60 -12.11 6.98
N HIS A 91 7.92 -12.19 8.13
CA HIS A 91 7.18 -11.06 8.76
C HIS A 91 5.97 -10.48 8.00
N GLN A 92 5.68 -10.89 6.76
CA GLN A 92 4.47 -10.47 6.03
C GLN A 92 3.16 -11.02 6.65
N THR A 93 2.42 -10.21 7.40
CA THR A 93 1.18 -10.63 8.06
C THR A 93 -0.09 -10.37 7.24
N THR A 94 0.03 -9.70 6.09
CA THR A 94 -1.07 -9.39 5.17
C THR A 94 -0.83 -10.02 3.80
N LEU A 95 -1.84 -10.73 3.29
CA LEU A 95 -1.74 -11.56 2.09
C LEU A 95 -1.96 -10.82 0.76
N SER A 96 -2.18 -9.49 0.73
CA SER A 96 -2.47 -8.84 -0.55
C SER A 96 -2.02 -7.39 -0.66
N ASP A 97 -1.31 -7.10 -1.74
CA ASP A 97 -1.13 -5.75 -2.32
C ASP A 97 -2.48 -5.05 -2.58
N GLU A 98 -3.56 -5.82 -2.77
CA GLU A 98 -4.92 -5.30 -2.98
C GLU A 98 -5.45 -4.45 -1.82
N ILE A 99 -5.15 -4.85 -0.57
CA ILE A 99 -5.54 -4.08 0.62
C ILE A 99 -4.79 -2.75 0.64
N GLU A 100 -3.51 -2.76 0.30
CA GLU A 100 -2.71 -1.52 0.24
C GLU A 100 -3.25 -0.56 -0.83
N GLN A 101 -3.57 -1.08 -2.02
CA GLN A 101 -4.21 -0.30 -3.08
C GLN A 101 -5.58 0.26 -2.66
N LYS A 102 -6.38 -0.51 -1.92
CA LYS A 102 -7.66 -0.03 -1.37
C LYS A 102 -7.44 1.06 -0.33
N ILE A 103 -6.47 0.92 0.57
CA ILE A 103 -6.12 1.96 1.53
C ILE A 103 -5.73 3.26 0.81
N ILE A 104 -4.86 3.18 -0.21
CA ILE A 104 -4.47 4.34 -1.03
C ILE A 104 -5.69 4.98 -1.71
N ARG A 105 -6.59 4.15 -2.27
CA ARG A 105 -7.81 4.64 -2.92
C ARG A 105 -8.75 5.34 -1.94
N LEU A 106 -9.01 4.77 -0.78
CA LEU A 106 -9.90 5.35 0.24
C LEU A 106 -9.31 6.66 0.78
N PHE A 107 -7.98 6.72 0.96
CA PHE A 107 -7.28 7.95 1.30
C PHE A 107 -7.42 9.01 0.20
N ALA A 108 -7.29 8.64 -1.08
CA ALA A 108 -7.48 9.55 -2.22
C ALA A 108 -8.93 10.07 -2.34
N LEU A 109 -9.92 9.33 -1.81
CA LEU A 109 -11.32 9.77 -1.69
C LEU A 109 -11.56 10.70 -0.50
N GLY A 110 -10.53 10.99 0.31
CA GLY A 110 -10.61 11.91 1.44
C GLY A 110 -11.09 11.30 2.76
N MET A 111 -11.12 9.97 2.87
CA MET A 111 -11.48 9.31 4.13
C MET A 111 -10.39 9.49 5.19
N SER A 112 -10.79 9.68 6.45
CA SER A 112 -9.82 9.74 7.55
C SER A 112 -9.20 8.37 7.80
N TYR A 113 -8.02 8.30 8.41
CA TYR A 113 -7.43 7.00 8.75
C TYR A 113 -8.29 6.16 9.68
N ALA A 114 -9.11 6.78 10.54
CA ALA A 114 -10.06 6.08 11.38
C ALA A 114 -11.20 5.47 10.56
N ASP A 115 -11.74 6.22 9.59
CA ASP A 115 -12.79 5.73 8.69
C ASP A 115 -12.27 4.62 7.78
N ILE A 116 -11.03 4.75 7.28
CA ILE A 116 -10.36 3.69 6.51
C ILE A 116 -10.23 2.41 7.33
N SER A 117 -9.81 2.52 8.59
CA SER A 117 -9.72 1.37 9.48
C SER A 117 -11.08 0.70 9.69
N HIS A 118 -12.14 1.49 9.90
CA HIS A 118 -13.51 0.98 10.06
C HIS A 118 -14.03 0.31 8.78
N GLU A 119 -13.83 0.93 7.62
CA GLU A 119 -14.27 0.40 6.32
C GLU A 119 -13.57 -0.93 5.99
N ILE A 120 -12.27 -1.03 6.28
CA ILE A 120 -11.52 -2.27 6.07
C ILE A 120 -11.99 -3.37 7.05
N GLU A 121 -12.29 -3.01 8.30
CA GLU A 121 -12.82 -3.95 9.28
C GLU A 121 -14.21 -4.48 8.88
N ASP A 122 -15.09 -3.61 8.40
CA ASP A 122 -16.43 -3.98 7.96
C ASP A 122 -16.41 -4.91 6.73
N LEU A 123 -15.62 -4.55 5.71
CA LEU A 123 -15.56 -5.30 4.44
C LEU A 123 -14.76 -6.61 4.54
N TYR A 124 -13.71 -6.67 5.35
CA TYR A 124 -12.76 -7.79 5.36
C TYR A 124 -12.63 -8.50 6.71
N ALA A 125 -13.38 -8.07 7.73
CA ALA A 125 -13.38 -8.65 9.08
C ALA A 125 -11.98 -8.71 9.75
N PHE A 126 -11.07 -7.81 9.37
CA PHE A 126 -9.80 -7.63 10.05
C PHE A 126 -9.47 -6.15 10.21
N SER A 127 -8.84 -5.80 11.33
CA SER A 127 -8.46 -4.42 11.61
C SER A 127 -7.07 -4.06 11.05
N VAL A 128 -6.99 -2.86 10.51
CA VAL A 128 -5.77 -2.14 10.14
C VAL A 128 -5.62 -0.95 11.09
N SER A 129 -4.44 -0.77 11.68
CA SER A 129 -4.20 0.38 12.54
C SER A 129 -4.02 1.65 11.68
N THR A 130 -4.33 2.82 12.25
CA THR A 130 -4.08 4.10 11.58
C THR A 130 -2.60 4.30 11.23
N ALA A 131 -1.69 3.77 12.05
CA ALA A 131 -0.26 3.77 11.78
C ALA A 131 0.09 2.92 10.55
N THR A 132 -0.52 1.74 10.40
CA THR A 132 -0.36 0.92 9.19
C THR A 132 -0.89 1.65 7.96
N SER A 133 -2.08 2.27 8.05
CA SER A 133 -2.65 3.04 6.94
C SER A 133 -1.75 4.21 6.53
N SER A 134 -1.18 4.95 7.49
CA SER A 134 -0.20 6.00 7.23
C SER A 134 1.07 5.46 6.55
N ALA A 135 1.60 4.34 7.03
CA ALA A 135 2.79 3.73 6.44
C ALA A 135 2.53 3.25 5.00
N VAL A 136 1.31 2.78 4.70
CA VAL A 136 0.91 2.39 3.34
C VAL A 136 0.77 3.61 2.43
N THR A 137 0.14 4.70 2.88
CA THR A 137 0.03 5.93 2.09
C THR A 137 1.39 6.58 1.86
N ASP A 138 2.31 6.50 2.82
CA ASP A 138 3.68 7.02 2.66
C ASP A 138 4.47 6.34 1.53
N LYS A 139 4.07 5.13 1.09
CA LYS A 139 4.71 4.44 -0.04
C LYS A 139 4.54 5.20 -1.36
N VAL A 140 3.57 6.10 -1.49
CA VAL A 140 3.37 6.92 -2.70
C VAL A 140 4.27 8.16 -2.74
N ILE A 141 4.92 8.52 -1.63
CA ILE A 141 5.77 9.71 -1.54
C ILE A 141 6.91 9.70 -2.57
N PRO A 142 7.65 8.60 -2.80
CA PRO A 142 8.69 8.55 -3.83
C PRO A 142 8.14 8.79 -5.24
N GLU A 143 6.97 8.21 -5.55
CA GLU A 143 6.31 8.41 -6.84
C GLU A 143 5.85 9.86 -7.01
N LEU A 144 5.30 10.48 -5.96
CA LEU A 144 4.94 11.89 -5.95
C LEU A 144 6.18 12.79 -6.19
N LYS A 145 7.32 12.48 -5.57
CA LYS A 145 8.58 13.20 -5.80
C LYS A 145 9.06 13.05 -7.25
N HIS A 146 8.96 11.84 -7.81
CA HIS A 146 9.31 11.60 -9.20
C HIS A 146 8.40 12.39 -10.15
N TRP A 147 7.09 12.39 -9.89
CA TRP A 147 6.12 13.18 -10.63
C TRP A 147 6.39 14.68 -10.55
N GLN A 148 6.78 15.21 -9.37
CA GLN A 148 7.17 16.62 -9.21
C GLN A 148 8.43 16.99 -10.01
N GLN A 149 9.33 16.04 -10.23
CA GLN A 149 10.60 16.23 -10.96
C GLN A 149 10.51 15.88 -12.45
N ARG A 150 9.32 15.48 -12.94
CA ARG A 150 9.14 15.08 -14.34
C ARG A 150 9.48 16.25 -15.28
N PRO A 151 10.04 15.98 -16.47
CA PRO A 151 10.27 17.02 -17.46
C PRO A 151 8.94 17.61 -17.93
N LEU A 152 8.87 18.94 -17.99
CA LEU A 152 7.70 19.67 -18.51
C LEU A 152 7.88 19.97 -20.01
N GLU A 153 6.77 20.27 -20.68
CA GLU A 153 6.84 20.74 -22.07
C GLU A 153 7.50 22.12 -22.14
N PRO A 154 8.22 22.44 -23.23
CA PRO A 154 8.94 23.71 -23.35
C PRO A 154 8.01 24.94 -23.43
N VAL A 155 6.75 24.74 -23.86
CA VAL A 155 5.77 25.82 -24.07
C VAL A 155 4.38 25.40 -23.61
N TYR A 156 3.78 26.22 -22.75
CA TYR A 156 2.37 26.15 -22.36
C TYR A 156 1.68 27.47 -22.73
N PRO A 157 0.75 27.48 -23.71
CA PRO A 157 0.06 28.70 -24.13
C PRO A 157 -0.72 29.42 -23.02
N PHE A 158 -1.24 28.66 -22.03
CA PHE A 158 -1.98 29.22 -20.90
C PHE A 158 -1.54 28.56 -19.61
N VAL A 159 -1.39 29.35 -18.56
CA VAL A 159 -1.08 28.91 -17.20
C VAL A 159 -1.99 29.65 -16.22
N TRP A 160 -2.60 28.90 -15.32
CA TRP A 160 -3.40 29.38 -14.20
C TRP A 160 -2.67 29.08 -12.90
N LEU A 161 -2.73 30.05 -11.99
CA LEU A 161 -2.25 29.92 -10.62
C LEU A 161 -3.44 30.11 -9.69
N ASP A 162 -3.70 29.11 -8.86
CA ASP A 162 -4.73 29.17 -7.82
C ASP A 162 -4.09 28.94 -6.44
N ALA A 163 -4.73 29.42 -5.37
CA ALA A 163 -4.23 29.30 -4.01
C ALA A 163 -5.36 28.89 -3.06
N ILE A 164 -5.18 27.74 -2.38
CA ILE A 164 -6.11 27.24 -1.38
C ILE A 164 -5.45 27.33 0.00
N HIS A 165 -6.13 27.95 0.96
CA HIS A 165 -5.61 28.13 2.31
C HIS A 165 -6.01 26.95 3.19
N TYR A 166 -5.01 26.28 3.78
CA TYR A 166 -5.21 25.19 4.72
C TYR A 166 -4.68 25.56 6.10
N LYS A 167 -5.40 25.15 7.16
CA LYS A 167 -4.88 25.16 8.53
C LYS A 167 -4.01 23.93 8.70
N ILE A 168 -2.71 24.13 8.84
CA ILE A 168 -1.76 23.04 9.07
C ILE A 168 -1.09 23.22 10.43
N ARG A 169 -0.66 22.11 11.02
CA ARG A 169 0.13 22.12 12.25
C ARG A 169 1.61 22.20 11.88
N ASP A 170 2.26 23.27 12.30
CA ASP A 170 3.68 23.54 12.06
C ASP A 170 4.35 23.95 13.38
N ASP A 171 5.45 23.31 13.75
CA ASP A 171 6.13 23.48 15.04
C ASP A 171 5.18 23.53 16.26
N GLY A 172 4.17 22.65 16.25
CA GLY A 172 3.20 22.52 17.33
C GLY A 172 2.10 23.59 17.36
N ARG A 173 2.12 24.58 16.47
CA ARG A 173 1.08 25.62 16.33
C ARG A 173 0.27 25.43 15.06
N TYR A 174 -1.00 25.82 15.09
CA TYR A 174 -1.81 25.85 13.87
C TYR A 174 -1.56 27.16 13.12
N VAL A 175 -1.07 27.05 11.90
CA VAL A 175 -0.82 28.17 10.99
C VAL A 175 -1.63 27.98 9.72
N ILE A 176 -2.14 29.08 9.16
CA ILE A 176 -2.77 29.05 7.85
C ILE A 176 -1.65 29.15 6.82
N LYS A 177 -1.57 28.18 5.91
CA LYS A 177 -0.65 28.22 4.76
C LYS A 177 -1.43 28.13 3.46
N ALA A 178 -0.98 28.86 2.45
CA ALA A 178 -1.51 28.77 1.10
C ALA A 178 -0.80 27.63 0.34
N VAL A 179 -1.59 26.76 -0.29
CA VAL A 179 -1.12 25.79 -1.26
C VAL A 179 -1.45 26.34 -2.64
N TYR A 180 -0.40 26.68 -3.38
CA TYR A 180 -0.51 27.14 -4.76
C TYR A 180 -0.58 25.96 -5.71
N THR A 181 -1.56 25.96 -6.61
CA THR A 181 -1.69 24.99 -7.69
C THR A 181 -1.40 25.67 -9.02
N VAL A 182 -0.47 25.10 -9.79
CA VAL A 182 -0.16 25.56 -11.16
C VAL A 182 -0.81 24.61 -12.15
N LEU A 183 -1.81 25.10 -12.87
CA LEU A 183 -2.49 24.37 -13.94
C LEU A 183 -2.11 25.00 -15.28
N ALA A 184 -1.85 24.20 -16.30
CA ALA A 184 -1.50 24.70 -17.62
C ALA A 184 -2.27 23.99 -18.72
N LEU A 185 -2.40 24.66 -19.87
CA LEU A 185 -2.89 24.06 -21.11
C LEU A 185 -1.68 23.89 -22.03
N ASN A 186 -1.45 22.69 -22.53
CA ASN A 186 -0.37 22.45 -23.49
C ASN A 186 -0.79 22.84 -24.92
N ALA A 187 0.16 22.81 -25.87
CA ALA A 187 -0.09 23.15 -27.27
C ALA A 187 -1.11 22.22 -27.96
N LYS A 188 -1.40 21.05 -27.38
CA LYS A 188 -2.41 20.09 -27.86
C LYS A 188 -3.80 20.34 -27.25
N GLY A 189 -3.97 21.39 -26.44
CA GLY A 189 -5.23 21.68 -25.76
C GLY A 189 -5.54 20.77 -24.56
N LYS A 190 -4.54 20.04 -24.02
CA LYS A 190 -4.70 19.20 -22.83
C LYS A 190 -4.31 19.98 -21.58
N LYS A 191 -5.17 19.91 -20.55
CA LYS A 191 -4.88 20.46 -19.22
C LYS A 191 -3.88 19.56 -18.48
N ASP A 192 -2.90 20.17 -17.82
CA ASP A 192 -1.87 19.48 -17.03
C ASP A 192 -1.57 20.27 -15.75
N VAL A 193 -1.46 19.57 -14.62
CA VAL A 193 -1.07 20.18 -13.34
C VAL A 193 0.45 20.19 -13.28
N LEU A 194 1.07 21.36 -13.36
CA LEU A 194 2.53 21.48 -13.38
C LEU A 194 3.15 21.27 -11.99
N GLY A 195 2.40 21.55 -10.93
CA GLY A 195 2.85 21.29 -9.56
C GLY A 195 2.02 21.98 -8.48
N TRP A 196 2.37 21.65 -7.24
CA TRP A 196 1.85 22.28 -6.02
C TRP A 196 2.99 22.86 -5.19
N TYR A 197 2.76 24.03 -4.59
CA TYR A 197 3.77 24.73 -3.80
C TYR A 197 3.15 25.26 -2.52
N LEU A 198 3.80 25.02 -1.38
CA LEU A 198 3.36 25.52 -0.07
C LEU A 198 4.02 26.88 0.21
N SER A 199 3.24 27.86 0.68
CA SER A 199 3.78 29.16 1.10
C SER A 199 4.57 29.05 2.41
N GLU A 200 5.79 29.57 2.50
CA GLU A 200 6.55 29.61 3.77
C GLU A 200 6.20 30.83 4.65
N SER A 201 5.66 31.93 4.10
CA SER A 201 5.25 33.11 4.88
C SER A 201 4.19 34.00 4.18
N GLU A 202 3.51 34.85 4.97
CA GLU A 202 2.42 35.78 4.56
C GLU A 202 2.87 36.97 3.68
N GLY A 203 4.17 37.19 3.47
CA GLY A 203 4.67 38.51 3.02
C GLY A 203 5.19 38.62 1.59
N ALA A 204 5.51 37.52 0.90
CA ALA A 204 6.04 37.61 -0.45
C ALA A 204 5.68 36.37 -1.25
N ILE A 205 5.01 36.58 -2.37
CA ILE A 205 4.65 35.50 -3.27
C ILE A 205 5.96 34.90 -3.79
N PRO A 206 6.16 33.58 -3.70
CA PRO A 206 7.25 32.88 -4.39
C PRO A 206 7.02 32.89 -5.92
N GLN A 207 6.41 33.93 -6.50
CA GLN A 207 6.15 34.11 -7.93
C GLN A 207 7.42 33.80 -8.74
N ILE A 208 8.57 34.26 -8.24
CA ILE A 208 9.87 33.95 -8.83
C ILE A 208 10.27 32.50 -8.54
N SER A 209 10.14 31.95 -7.33
CA SER A 209 10.55 30.55 -7.06
C SER A 209 9.65 29.50 -7.74
N VAL A 210 8.36 29.77 -7.94
CA VAL A 210 7.38 28.91 -8.62
C VAL A 210 7.52 28.99 -10.13
N MET A 211 7.82 30.18 -10.70
CA MET A 211 8.16 30.31 -12.12
C MET A 211 9.57 29.78 -12.43
N VAL A 212 10.51 29.87 -11.48
CA VAL A 212 11.92 29.55 -11.69
C VAL A 212 12.27 28.12 -11.22
N SER A 213 11.53 27.48 -10.32
CA SER A 213 11.79 26.08 -9.92
C SER A 213 11.73 25.06 -11.05
N PRO A 214 10.81 25.14 -12.03
CA PRO A 214 10.92 24.28 -13.22
C PRO A 214 12.12 24.65 -14.11
N MET A 215 12.75 25.83 -13.92
CA MET A 215 13.92 26.30 -14.67
C MET A 215 15.27 26.20 -13.94
N ARG A 216 15.31 26.06 -12.61
CA ARG A 216 16.57 26.14 -11.81
C ARG A 216 17.19 24.81 -11.42
N ILE A 217 16.59 23.67 -11.77
CA ILE A 217 17.27 22.37 -11.66
C ILE A 217 18.29 22.16 -12.80
N PHE A 218 18.34 23.07 -13.80
CA PHE A 218 19.22 22.95 -14.98
C PHE A 218 20.41 23.91 -15.03
N ALA A 219 20.80 24.58 -13.94
CA ALA A 219 22.01 25.41 -13.94
C ALA A 219 22.83 25.31 -12.64
N ARG A 220 23.64 24.26 -12.53
CA ARG A 220 24.99 24.38 -11.97
C ARG A 220 26.01 23.98 -13.02
N PRO A 221 26.78 24.93 -13.59
CA PRO A 221 28.12 24.66 -14.09
C PRO A 221 29.12 24.88 -12.95
N GLY A 222 29.96 23.87 -12.67
CA GLY A 222 31.12 23.97 -11.77
C GLY A 222 30.83 23.66 -10.31
#